data_AF-A0A2R6CB53-F1
#
_entry.id   AF-A0A2R6CB53-F1
#
_cell.length_a   1.000
_cell.length_b   1.000
_cell.length_c   1.000
_cell.angle_alpha   90.00
_cell.angle_beta   90.00
_cell.angle_gamma   90.00
#
_symmetry.space_group_name_H-M   'P 1'
#
loop_
_entity.id
_entity.type
_entity.pdbx_description
1 polymer ?
#
loop_
_entity_poly.entity_id
_entity_poly.type
_entity_poly.pdbx_seq_one_letter_code
_entity_poly.pdbx_strand_id
1 'polypeptide(L)'
;MIPKYALITIILVTMILSLVAPIVGASTLRVIVGGSLKTAEIVATSNTNLVFTYPSTSQISGLLNGFNYSVQLSAPNVPAESDAFQAFQHQLRRGFQNITLINMSVYLTLAAHANKTSLVVTKTVVIQAWATGIFNKTNARVVGDFGWKDFEVKGNLDVDFGGRTFDINTVGSTILSPFGEDEGFVGFMMHSFGSGPLWSASTINFSALDTPLSQWARSYNPSTNTTTFSKTLSSTFLYREEASVNGENYTVSLSYDPSSSITLPGYAVANGNTVIVEQAPPGTAQRSTAIIVSVAVIAIVVVASVLLRRNTR
;
A
#
# COMPACT_ATOMS: atom_id res chain seq x y z
N MET A 1 -8.14 1.16 -47.89
CA MET A 1 -9.28 1.50 -47.01
C MET A 1 -9.53 0.34 -46.08
N ILE A 2 -9.06 0.43 -44.83
CA ILE A 2 -9.45 -0.55 -43.81
C ILE A 2 -10.92 -0.28 -43.51
N PRO A 3 -11.84 -1.25 -43.69
CA PRO A 3 -13.26 -0.99 -43.44
C PRO A 3 -13.42 -0.58 -41.97
N LYS A 4 -14.24 0.44 -41.69
CA LYS A 4 -14.47 1.00 -40.34
C LYS A 4 -14.76 -0.09 -39.29
N TYR A 5 -15.36 -1.21 -39.70
CA TYR A 5 -15.61 -2.36 -38.86
C TYR A 5 -14.32 -3.08 -38.43
N ALA A 6 -13.33 -3.25 -39.30
CA ALA A 6 -12.06 -3.88 -38.95
C ALA A 6 -11.24 -3.04 -37.96
N LEU A 7 -11.30 -1.71 -38.03
CA LEU A 7 -10.65 -0.84 -37.04
C LEU A 7 -11.32 -0.95 -35.66
N ILE A 8 -12.66 -1.02 -35.62
CA ILE A 8 -13.42 -1.21 -34.39
C ILE A 8 -13.19 -2.61 -33.81
N THR A 9 -13.10 -3.65 -34.65
CA THR A 9 -12.79 -5.02 -34.18
C THR A 9 -11.36 -5.12 -33.68
N ILE A 10 -10.39 -4.46 -34.29
CA ILE A 10 -9.00 -4.43 -33.81
C ILE A 10 -8.93 -3.72 -32.44
N ILE A 11 -9.61 -2.57 -32.28
CA ILE A 11 -9.67 -1.85 -30.99
C ILE A 11 -10.41 -2.66 -29.92
N LEU A 12 -11.52 -3.34 -30.26
CA LEU A 12 -12.25 -4.19 -29.30
C LEU A 12 -11.43 -5.44 -28.93
N VAL A 13 -10.70 -6.03 -29.88
CA VAL A 13 -9.85 -7.22 -29.62
C VAL A 13 -8.60 -6.84 -28.83
N THR A 14 -7.99 -5.67 -29.02
CA THR A 14 -6.94 -5.17 -28.10
C THR A 14 -7.49 -4.82 -26.72
N MET A 15 -8.72 -4.31 -26.62
CA MET A 15 -9.37 -4.02 -25.33
C MET A 15 -9.84 -5.28 -24.60
N ILE A 16 -10.19 -6.36 -25.32
CA ILE A 16 -10.58 -7.66 -24.77
C ILE A 16 -9.35 -8.52 -24.44
N LEU A 17 -8.23 -8.37 -25.16
CA LEU A 17 -6.95 -9.00 -24.79
C LEU A 17 -6.27 -8.31 -23.59
N SER A 18 -6.69 -7.10 -23.21
CA SER A 18 -6.31 -6.50 -21.91
C SER A 18 -7.09 -7.06 -20.70
N LEU A 19 -7.94 -8.08 -20.87
CA LEU A 19 -8.75 -8.67 -19.80
C LEU A 19 -8.21 -9.99 -19.22
N VAL A 20 -6.91 -10.29 -19.35
CA VAL A 20 -6.29 -11.43 -18.66
C VAL A 20 -5.30 -10.93 -17.60
N ALA A 21 -5.86 -10.37 -16.53
CA ALA A 21 -5.64 -10.78 -15.14
C ALA A 21 -6.28 -9.73 -14.21
N PRO A 22 -7.32 -10.05 -13.42
CA PRO A 22 -7.58 -9.27 -12.23
C PRO A 22 -6.52 -9.67 -11.21
N ILE A 23 -5.39 -8.98 -11.18
CA ILE A 23 -4.52 -9.01 -10.01
C ILE A 23 -4.24 -7.57 -9.65
N VAL A 24 -5.28 -6.80 -9.33
CA VAL A 24 -5.08 -5.58 -8.55
C VAL A 24 -4.66 -6.02 -7.15
N GLY A 25 -3.37 -6.31 -6.99
CA GLY A 25 -2.76 -6.31 -5.68
C GLY A 25 -2.66 -4.86 -5.27
N ALA A 26 -3.57 -4.40 -4.41
CA ALA A 26 -3.47 -3.05 -3.89
C ALA A 26 -2.15 -2.92 -3.14
N SER A 27 -1.37 -1.90 -3.49
CA SER A 27 -0.25 -1.51 -2.66
C SER A 27 -0.80 -0.83 -1.42
N THR A 28 -0.41 -1.29 -0.25
CA THR A 28 -1.01 -0.89 1.02
C THR A 28 0.05 -0.36 1.95
N LEU A 29 -0.19 0.82 2.53
CA LEU A 29 0.54 1.30 3.70
C LEU A 29 -0.35 1.11 4.91
N ARG A 30 0.06 0.25 5.84
CA ARG A 30 -0.64 0.04 7.10
C ARG A 30 0.24 0.48 8.24
N VAL A 31 -0.27 1.40 9.05
CA VAL A 31 0.41 1.91 10.23
C VAL A 31 -0.43 1.59 11.46
N ILE A 32 0.14 0.82 12.39
CA ILE A 32 -0.48 0.56 13.69
C ILE A 32 0.36 1.24 14.75
N VAL A 33 -0.22 2.18 15.46
CA VAL A 33 0.44 2.82 16.59
C VAL A 33 0.19 2.00 17.85
N GLY A 34 1.26 1.67 18.56
CA GLY A 34 1.19 0.92 19.82
C GLY A 34 0.42 1.68 20.90
N GLY A 35 -0.17 0.94 21.85
CA GLY A 35 -1.03 1.49 22.91
C GLY A 35 -0.37 2.57 23.80
N SER A 36 0.98 2.58 23.87
CA SER A 36 1.74 3.61 24.59
C SER A 36 2.00 4.88 23.77
N LEU A 37 1.63 4.92 22.49
CA LEU A 37 1.93 5.98 21.53
C LEU A 37 3.44 6.27 21.42
N LYS A 38 4.29 5.27 21.66
CA LYS A 38 5.77 5.41 21.54
C LYS A 38 6.32 4.78 20.28
N THR A 39 5.68 3.71 19.84
CA THR A 39 6.10 2.88 18.72
C THR A 39 4.98 2.78 17.71
N ALA A 40 5.33 2.66 16.44
CA ALA A 40 4.40 2.26 15.40
C ALA A 40 4.99 1.11 14.60
N GLU A 41 4.14 0.15 14.27
CA GLU A 41 4.39 -0.82 13.22
C GLU A 41 3.99 -0.20 11.89
N ILE A 42 4.90 -0.24 10.92
CA ILE A 42 4.72 0.25 9.56
C ILE A 42 4.85 -0.98 8.65
N VAL A 43 3.77 -1.31 7.94
CA VAL A 43 3.74 -2.37 6.94
C VAL A 43 3.45 -1.74 5.59
N ALA A 44 4.48 -1.63 4.75
CA ALA A 44 4.36 -1.15 3.38
C ALA A 44 4.40 -2.36 2.44
N THR A 45 3.27 -2.66 1.82
CA THR A 45 3.14 -3.66 0.77
C THR A 45 3.12 -2.94 -0.58
N SER A 46 4.13 -3.16 -1.41
CA SER A 46 4.13 -2.80 -2.81
C SER A 46 3.80 -4.05 -3.62
N ASN A 47 2.74 -3.99 -4.41
CA ASN A 47 2.41 -5.02 -5.38
C ASN A 47 2.37 -4.37 -6.76
N THR A 48 3.11 -4.99 -7.68
CA THR A 48 3.35 -4.47 -9.02
C THR A 48 3.23 -5.61 -10.01
N ASN A 49 2.48 -5.39 -11.08
CA ASN A 49 2.42 -6.33 -12.20
C ASN A 49 3.03 -5.70 -13.43
N LEU A 50 4.02 -6.37 -13.99
CA LEU A 50 4.47 -6.13 -15.35
C LEU A 50 3.73 -7.09 -16.27
N VAL A 51 2.96 -6.54 -17.21
CA VAL A 51 2.28 -7.32 -18.24
C VAL A 51 2.96 -7.03 -19.56
N PHE A 52 3.54 -8.07 -20.14
CA PHE A 52 4.14 -8.03 -21.47
C PHE A 52 3.30 -8.87 -22.43
N THR A 53 2.77 -8.26 -23.49
CA THR A 53 2.00 -8.96 -24.52
C THR A 53 2.78 -9.04 -25.82
N TYR A 54 2.61 -10.17 -26.51
CA TYR A 54 3.32 -10.49 -27.74
C TYR A 54 2.45 -11.37 -28.66
N PRO A 55 2.74 -11.44 -29.97
CA PRO A 55 1.97 -12.27 -30.88
C PRO A 55 2.22 -13.76 -30.67
N SER A 56 1.18 -14.57 -30.84
CA SER A 56 1.28 -16.03 -30.67
C SER A 56 2.23 -16.74 -31.63
N THR A 57 2.55 -16.10 -32.76
CA THR A 57 3.46 -16.59 -33.80
C THR A 57 4.90 -16.13 -33.62
N SER A 58 5.16 -15.21 -32.68
CA SER A 58 6.50 -14.65 -32.47
C SER A 58 7.48 -15.67 -31.89
N GLN A 59 8.77 -15.44 -32.09
CA GLN A 59 9.83 -16.22 -31.42
C GLN A 59 9.71 -16.11 -29.89
N ILE A 60 9.31 -14.93 -29.40
CA ILE A 60 9.03 -14.67 -27.98
C ILE A 60 7.93 -15.58 -27.43
N SER A 61 6.84 -15.78 -28.18
CA SER A 61 5.81 -16.76 -27.82
C SER A 61 6.36 -18.18 -27.73
N GLY A 62 7.22 -18.58 -28.66
CA GLY A 62 7.89 -19.88 -28.62
C GLY A 62 8.76 -20.07 -27.36
N LEU A 63 9.47 -19.02 -26.93
CA LEU A 63 10.32 -19.04 -25.74
C LEU A 63 9.50 -19.04 -24.43
N LEU A 64 8.48 -18.20 -24.36
CA LEU A 64 7.76 -17.93 -23.10
C LEU A 64 6.53 -18.83 -22.89
N ASN A 65 6.01 -19.48 -23.92
CA ASN A 65 4.78 -20.26 -23.77
C ASN A 65 4.95 -21.43 -22.79
N GLY A 66 4.22 -21.37 -21.68
CA GLY A 66 4.31 -22.36 -20.60
C GLY A 66 5.39 -22.03 -19.57
N PHE A 67 6.10 -20.92 -19.70
CA PHE A 67 7.05 -20.46 -18.69
C PHE A 67 6.33 -20.17 -17.39
N ASN A 68 6.89 -20.69 -16.31
CA ASN A 68 6.37 -20.56 -14.96
C ASN A 68 7.54 -20.47 -13.99
N TYR A 69 7.55 -19.42 -13.18
CA TYR A 69 8.58 -19.16 -12.20
C TYR A 69 7.96 -18.58 -10.94
N SER A 70 8.46 -18.99 -9.78
CA SER A 70 8.12 -18.36 -8.52
C SER A 70 9.28 -18.46 -7.54
N VAL A 71 9.56 -17.37 -6.86
CA VAL A 71 10.51 -17.31 -5.75
C VAL A 71 9.93 -16.47 -4.63
N GLN A 72 10.22 -16.90 -3.41
CA GLN A 72 9.93 -16.15 -2.20
C GLN A 72 11.21 -16.02 -1.39
N LEU A 73 11.56 -14.80 -1.02
CA LEU A 73 12.74 -14.47 -0.26
C LEU A 73 12.33 -13.66 0.98
N SER A 74 13.06 -13.86 2.07
CA SER A 74 12.85 -13.14 3.32
C SER A 74 14.19 -12.70 3.90
N ALA A 75 14.28 -11.42 4.24
CA ALA A 75 15.38 -10.83 4.98
C ALA A 75 14.82 -10.34 6.32
N PRO A 76 14.73 -11.22 7.33
CA PRO A 76 14.34 -10.79 8.68
C PRO A 76 15.49 -9.98 9.29
N ASN A 77 15.15 -8.92 10.04
CA ASN A 77 16.12 -8.08 10.74
C ASN A 77 17.22 -7.51 9.83
N VAL A 78 16.81 -6.82 8.76
CA VAL A 78 17.74 -6.11 7.86
C VAL A 78 18.67 -5.22 8.71
N PRO A 79 20.01 -5.33 8.55
CA PRO A 79 20.95 -4.62 9.40
C PRO A 79 20.77 -3.10 9.33
N ALA A 80 20.91 -2.42 10.47
CA ALA A 80 20.64 -0.99 10.58
C ALA A 80 21.61 -0.17 9.72
N GLU A 81 22.84 -0.63 9.56
CA GLU A 81 23.90 -0.04 8.75
C GLU A 81 23.77 -0.31 7.24
N SER A 82 22.86 -1.20 6.83
CA SER A 82 22.66 -1.51 5.41
C SER A 82 22.07 -0.32 4.65
N ASP A 83 22.41 -0.22 3.36
CA ASP A 83 21.90 0.82 2.47
C ASP A 83 20.36 0.81 2.41
N ALA A 84 19.73 -0.37 2.38
CA ALA A 84 18.28 -0.48 2.38
C ALA A 84 17.63 0.10 3.65
N PHE A 85 18.17 -0.21 4.82
CA PHE A 85 17.65 0.32 6.08
C PHE A 85 17.78 1.85 6.13
N GLN A 86 18.96 2.36 5.75
CA GLN A 86 19.23 3.80 5.77
C GLN A 86 18.41 4.55 4.71
N ALA A 87 18.24 3.99 3.52
CA ALA A 87 17.41 4.57 2.46
C ALA A 87 15.94 4.64 2.88
N PHE A 88 15.40 3.57 3.48
CA PHE A 88 14.01 3.60 3.97
C PHE A 88 13.86 4.60 5.13
N GLN A 89 14.78 4.62 6.10
CA GLN A 89 14.80 5.62 7.17
C GLN A 89 14.85 7.05 6.61
N HIS A 90 15.69 7.28 5.59
CA HIS A 90 15.82 8.59 4.97
C HIS A 90 14.48 9.05 4.38
N GLN A 91 13.77 8.20 3.65
CA GLN A 91 12.47 8.58 3.09
C GLN A 91 11.44 8.93 4.17
N LEU A 92 11.38 8.17 5.25
CA LEU A 92 10.50 8.49 6.38
C LEU A 92 10.86 9.85 7.01
N ARG A 93 12.16 10.13 7.19
CA ARG A 93 12.63 11.38 7.78
C ARG A 93 12.40 12.61 6.91
N ARG A 94 12.33 12.46 5.57
CA ARG A 94 12.00 13.58 4.67
C ARG A 94 10.63 14.19 4.98
N GLY A 95 9.63 13.36 5.28
CA GLY A 95 8.31 13.83 5.69
C GLY A 95 8.23 14.20 7.17
N PHE A 96 9.02 13.56 8.04
CA PHE A 96 9.09 13.91 9.46
C PHE A 96 10.42 13.53 10.12
N GLN A 97 11.27 14.52 10.40
CA GLN A 97 12.67 14.32 10.81
C GLN A 97 12.87 13.52 12.11
N ASN A 98 11.88 13.51 13.01
CA ASN A 98 11.99 12.86 14.31
C ASN A 98 11.70 11.34 14.26
N ILE A 99 11.18 10.82 13.14
CA ILE A 99 10.93 9.38 13.03
C ILE A 99 12.26 8.61 13.00
N THR A 100 12.31 7.52 13.76
CA THR A 100 13.48 6.64 13.82
C THR A 100 13.05 5.19 13.74
N LEU A 101 13.55 4.48 12.74
CA LEU A 101 13.40 3.03 12.59
C LEU A 101 14.16 2.30 13.70
N ILE A 102 13.49 1.33 14.30
CA ILE A 102 14.03 0.41 15.30
C ILE A 102 14.54 -0.85 14.60
N ASN A 103 13.72 -1.41 13.72
CA ASN A 103 14.05 -2.60 12.93
C ASN A 103 13.26 -2.59 11.61
N MET A 104 13.69 -3.44 10.70
CA MET A 104 13.06 -3.64 9.40
C MET A 104 13.21 -5.10 9.00
N SER A 105 12.16 -5.68 8.44
CA SER A 105 12.19 -6.98 7.75
C SER A 105 11.59 -6.80 6.37
N VAL A 106 12.14 -7.49 5.39
CA VAL A 106 11.71 -7.39 4.00
C VAL A 106 11.35 -8.77 3.48
N TYR A 107 10.20 -8.87 2.83
CA TYR A 107 9.75 -10.07 2.16
C TYR A 107 9.52 -9.75 0.70
N LEU A 108 10.11 -10.53 -0.20
CA LEU A 108 9.94 -10.42 -1.63
C LEU A 108 9.27 -11.70 -2.13
N THR A 109 8.22 -11.54 -2.91
CA THR A 109 7.64 -12.60 -3.73
C THR A 109 7.69 -12.15 -5.17
N LEU A 110 8.28 -12.96 -6.04
CA LEU A 110 8.30 -12.74 -7.47
C LEU A 110 7.71 -13.98 -8.14
N ALA A 111 6.70 -13.77 -8.98
CA ALA A 111 6.06 -14.82 -9.76
C ALA A 111 5.99 -14.37 -11.22
N ALA A 112 6.23 -15.29 -12.14
CA ALA A 112 6.13 -15.04 -13.57
C ALA A 112 5.41 -16.19 -14.25
N HIS A 113 4.38 -15.87 -15.02
CA HIS A 113 3.59 -16.84 -15.77
C HIS A 113 3.43 -16.36 -17.19
N ALA A 114 3.71 -17.21 -18.15
CA ALA A 114 3.52 -16.89 -19.54
C ALA A 114 2.78 -17.98 -20.33
N ASN A 115 2.05 -17.51 -21.33
CA ASN A 115 1.32 -18.31 -22.29
C ASN A 115 1.72 -17.87 -23.71
N LYS A 116 0.94 -18.28 -24.72
CA LYS A 116 1.24 -17.94 -26.11
C LYS A 116 1.20 -16.44 -26.44
N THR A 117 0.59 -15.59 -25.63
CA THR A 117 0.36 -14.19 -25.98
C THR A 117 0.71 -13.20 -24.88
N SER A 118 0.97 -13.67 -23.67
CA SER A 118 1.32 -12.80 -22.56
C SER A 118 2.25 -13.45 -21.56
N LEU A 119 3.11 -12.61 -20.98
CA LEU A 119 3.88 -12.83 -19.77
C LEU A 119 3.37 -11.85 -18.72
N VAL A 120 3.04 -12.37 -17.54
CA VAL A 120 2.70 -11.58 -16.37
C VAL A 120 3.75 -11.84 -15.31
N VAL A 121 4.46 -10.79 -14.89
CA VAL A 121 5.38 -10.83 -13.76
C VAL A 121 4.79 -10.05 -12.60
N THR A 122 4.48 -10.74 -11.51
CA THR A 122 3.98 -10.15 -10.27
C THR A 122 5.13 -10.04 -9.28
N LYS A 123 5.45 -8.81 -8.86
CA LYS A 123 6.40 -8.51 -7.80
C LYS A 123 5.64 -7.98 -6.59
N THR A 124 5.73 -8.68 -5.46
CA THR A 124 5.20 -8.24 -4.17
C THR A 124 6.35 -8.05 -3.20
N VAL A 125 6.47 -6.83 -2.66
CA VAL A 125 7.42 -6.47 -1.63
C VAL A 125 6.66 -6.07 -0.38
N VAL A 126 6.98 -6.68 0.75
CA VAL A 126 6.45 -6.30 2.06
C VAL A 126 7.61 -5.82 2.92
N ILE A 127 7.61 -4.54 3.26
CA ILE A 127 8.48 -3.97 4.28
C ILE A 127 7.69 -3.91 5.57
N GLN A 128 8.12 -4.65 6.58
CA GLN A 128 7.59 -4.57 7.94
C GLN A 128 8.65 -3.93 8.83
N ALA A 129 8.34 -2.77 9.39
CA ALA A 129 9.27 -2.00 10.20
C ALA A 129 8.61 -1.52 11.49
N TRP A 130 9.42 -1.36 12.53
CA TRP A 130 9.00 -0.67 13.75
C TRP A 130 9.70 0.67 13.84
N ALA A 131 8.96 1.71 14.21
CA ALA A 131 9.48 3.08 14.29
C ALA A 131 9.07 3.75 15.61
N THR A 132 9.86 4.73 16.01
CA THR A 132 9.62 5.62 17.16
C THR A 132 9.64 7.08 16.73
N GLY A 133 9.32 7.98 17.64
CA GLY A 133 9.45 9.42 17.43
C GLY A 133 8.29 10.07 16.70
N ILE A 134 7.32 9.28 16.19
CA ILE A 134 6.12 9.74 15.47
C ILE A 134 5.22 10.61 16.35
N PHE A 135 5.20 10.33 17.66
CA PHE A 135 4.39 11.06 18.63
C PHE A 135 5.25 11.81 19.62
N ASN A 136 4.81 13.03 19.94
CA ASN A 136 5.27 13.79 21.07
C ASN A 136 4.17 13.86 22.14
N LYS A 137 4.52 13.44 23.36
CA LYS A 137 3.63 13.52 24.52
C LYS A 137 3.99 14.76 25.34
N THR A 138 3.08 15.73 25.38
CA THR A 138 3.17 16.84 26.33
C THR A 138 2.22 16.59 27.51
N ASN A 139 2.37 17.33 28.60
CA ASN A 139 1.49 17.22 29.79
C ASN A 139 0.01 17.48 29.49
N ALA A 140 -0.31 18.14 28.36
CA ALA A 140 -1.68 18.49 27.99
C ALA A 140 -2.28 17.59 26.90
N ARG A 141 -1.48 17.10 25.93
CA ARG A 141 -1.98 16.37 24.74
C ARG A 141 -0.92 15.44 24.14
N VAL A 142 -1.38 14.37 23.49
CA VAL A 142 -0.53 13.53 22.63
C VAL A 142 -0.75 13.95 21.19
N VAL A 143 0.35 14.32 20.52
CA VAL A 143 0.34 14.84 19.15
C VAL A 143 1.26 13.96 18.29
N GLY A 144 0.74 13.43 17.18
CA GLY A 144 1.51 12.67 16.21
C GLY A 144 1.57 13.38 14.86
N ASP A 145 2.68 13.23 14.13
CA ASP A 145 2.83 13.76 12.78
C ASP A 145 2.97 12.63 11.76
N PHE A 146 2.11 12.65 10.75
CA PHE A 146 2.06 11.65 9.69
C PHE A 146 2.42 12.24 8.32
N GLY A 147 3.16 13.35 8.26
CA GLY A 147 3.68 13.93 7.02
C GLY A 147 4.65 13.03 6.25
N TRP A 148 5.07 11.92 6.85
CA TRP A 148 5.93 10.89 6.23
C TRP A 148 5.16 9.79 5.48
N LYS A 149 3.82 9.74 5.58
CA LYS A 149 2.99 8.66 5.02
C LYS A 149 3.01 8.60 3.49
N ASP A 150 3.24 9.72 2.83
CA ASP A 150 3.30 9.87 1.38
C ASP A 150 4.76 9.94 0.92
N PHE A 151 5.40 8.77 0.85
CA PHE A 151 6.79 8.67 0.44
C PHE A 151 6.94 7.90 -0.88
N GLU A 152 8.04 8.15 -1.55
CA GLU A 152 8.51 7.38 -2.70
C GLU A 152 9.96 6.98 -2.41
N VAL A 153 10.28 5.70 -2.48
CA VAL A 153 11.68 5.26 -2.47
C VAL A 153 12.22 5.48 -3.87
N LYS A 154 13.24 6.35 -4.03
CA LYS A 154 13.85 6.62 -5.33
C LYS A 154 15.13 5.81 -5.51
N GLY A 155 15.34 5.29 -6.72
CA GLY A 155 16.51 4.47 -7.06
C GLY A 155 16.44 3.06 -6.48
N ASN A 156 17.54 2.32 -6.58
CA ASN A 156 17.59 0.94 -6.12
C ASN A 156 17.47 0.86 -4.59
N LEU A 157 16.84 -0.21 -4.11
CA LEU A 157 16.79 -0.56 -2.70
C LEU A 157 17.30 -1.99 -2.55
N ASP A 158 18.62 -2.13 -2.43
CA ASP A 158 19.31 -3.41 -2.45
C ASP A 158 19.25 -4.10 -1.08
N VAL A 159 18.65 -5.29 -1.05
CA VAL A 159 18.50 -6.11 0.17
C VAL A 159 19.19 -7.45 -0.01
N ASP A 160 19.99 -7.84 0.98
CA ASP A 160 20.61 -9.16 1.06
C ASP A 160 19.62 -10.20 1.61
N PHE A 161 19.36 -11.23 0.83
CA PHE A 161 18.52 -12.38 1.15
C PHE A 161 19.35 -13.64 1.38
N GLY A 162 20.37 -13.56 2.23
CA GLY A 162 21.20 -14.71 2.62
C GLY A 162 22.32 -15.01 1.63
N GLY A 163 23.10 -13.98 1.27
CA GLY A 163 24.22 -14.03 0.33
C GLY A 163 23.84 -13.64 -1.10
N ARG A 164 22.61 -13.15 -1.33
CA ARG A 164 22.13 -12.68 -2.63
C ARG A 164 21.43 -11.35 -2.47
N THR A 165 21.97 -10.33 -3.13
CA THR A 165 21.40 -8.99 -3.13
C THR A 165 20.39 -8.84 -4.26
N PHE A 166 19.20 -8.32 -3.92
CA PHE A 166 18.16 -7.97 -4.90
C PHE A 166 17.71 -6.53 -4.69
N ASP A 167 17.52 -5.79 -5.79
CA ASP A 167 16.84 -4.50 -5.75
C ASP A 167 15.33 -4.72 -5.61
N ILE A 168 14.76 -4.38 -4.46
CA ILE A 168 13.33 -4.58 -4.25
C ILE A 168 12.48 -3.44 -4.82
N ASN A 169 13.06 -2.28 -5.13
CA ASN A 169 12.32 -1.06 -5.41
C ASN A 169 12.16 -0.72 -6.88
N THR A 170 13.10 -1.04 -7.78
CA THR A 170 12.89 -0.74 -9.20
C THR A 170 12.26 -1.90 -9.95
N VAL A 171 11.70 -1.64 -11.13
CA VAL A 171 11.31 -2.70 -12.07
C VAL A 171 12.57 -3.46 -12.49
N GLY A 172 13.58 -2.71 -12.95
CA GLY A 172 14.97 -3.10 -13.25
C GLY A 172 15.33 -4.59 -13.28
N SER A 173 16.43 -4.92 -12.59
CA SER A 173 17.06 -6.25 -12.61
C SER A 173 16.21 -7.32 -11.94
N THR A 174 15.40 -6.97 -10.94
CA THR A 174 14.65 -7.94 -10.14
C THR A 174 13.48 -8.55 -10.92
N ILE A 175 12.74 -7.76 -11.72
CA ILE A 175 11.63 -8.31 -12.52
C ILE A 175 12.14 -9.18 -13.67
N LEU A 176 13.35 -8.91 -14.19
CA LEU A 176 14.00 -9.73 -15.22
C LEU A 176 14.81 -10.90 -14.68
N SER A 177 15.03 -10.98 -13.36
CA SER A 177 15.78 -12.08 -12.74
C SER A 177 15.31 -13.49 -13.12
N PRO A 178 14.01 -13.78 -13.38
CA PRO A 178 13.58 -15.10 -13.84
C PRO A 178 14.16 -15.51 -15.20
N PHE A 179 14.66 -14.55 -15.97
CA PHE A 179 15.13 -14.71 -17.33
C PHE A 179 16.63 -14.40 -17.48
N GLY A 180 17.37 -14.27 -16.38
CA GLY A 180 18.78 -13.86 -16.42
C GLY A 180 19.71 -14.76 -17.24
N GLU A 181 19.29 -16.00 -17.51
CA GLU A 181 20.00 -16.96 -18.37
C GLU A 181 19.53 -16.95 -19.84
N ASP A 182 18.41 -16.28 -20.14
CA ASP A 182 17.88 -16.12 -21.50
C ASP A 182 18.28 -14.76 -22.06
N GLU A 183 19.51 -14.70 -22.57
CA GLU A 183 20.08 -13.50 -23.21
C GLU A 183 19.21 -13.00 -24.39
N GLY A 184 18.46 -13.89 -25.04
CA GLY A 184 17.58 -13.54 -26.16
C GLY A 184 16.37 -12.73 -25.71
N PHE A 185 15.64 -13.22 -24.71
CA PHE A 185 14.50 -12.49 -24.17
C PHE A 185 14.92 -11.20 -23.46
N VAL A 186 15.95 -11.26 -22.61
CA VAL A 186 16.47 -10.07 -21.90
C VAL A 186 16.99 -9.04 -22.91
N GLY A 187 17.73 -9.48 -23.93
CA GLY A 187 18.22 -8.63 -25.01
C GLY A 187 17.08 -7.98 -25.79
N PHE A 188 16.01 -8.72 -26.11
CA PHE A 188 14.81 -8.16 -26.74
C PHE A 188 14.15 -7.09 -25.86
N MET A 189 13.92 -7.37 -24.58
CA MET A 189 13.30 -6.42 -23.66
C MET A 189 14.11 -5.13 -23.52
N MET A 190 15.43 -5.25 -23.41
CA MET A 190 16.32 -4.09 -23.34
C MET A 190 16.41 -3.34 -24.67
N HIS A 191 16.39 -4.03 -25.81
CA HIS A 191 16.42 -3.35 -27.11
C HIS A 191 15.10 -2.61 -27.41
N SER A 192 13.96 -3.25 -27.14
CA SER A 192 12.63 -2.72 -27.49
C SER A 192 12.07 -1.74 -26.46
N PHE A 193 12.44 -1.89 -25.18
CA PHE A 193 11.88 -1.09 -24.08
C PHE A 193 12.95 -0.51 -23.14
N GLY A 194 14.25 -0.77 -23.38
CA GLY A 194 15.37 -0.37 -22.49
C GLY A 194 15.62 1.12 -22.35
N SER A 195 15.19 1.92 -23.32
CA SER A 195 15.35 3.38 -23.32
C SER A 195 14.28 4.11 -22.50
N GLY A 196 13.23 3.41 -22.07
CA GLY A 196 12.09 3.99 -21.36
C GLY A 196 12.30 4.14 -19.84
N PRO A 197 11.49 4.99 -19.17
CA PRO A 197 11.56 5.19 -17.72
C PRO A 197 11.14 3.97 -16.90
N LEU A 198 10.54 2.95 -17.54
CA LEU A 198 10.06 1.73 -16.92
C LEU A 198 11.09 1.10 -15.96
N TRP A 199 12.33 0.93 -16.42
CA TRP A 199 13.36 0.21 -15.67
C TRP A 199 13.78 0.93 -14.39
N SER A 200 13.68 2.25 -14.39
CA SER A 200 13.99 3.12 -13.25
C SER A 200 12.77 3.45 -12.38
N ALA A 201 11.58 2.96 -12.74
CA ALA A 201 10.36 3.31 -12.03
C ALA A 201 10.36 2.71 -10.61
N SER A 202 10.12 3.57 -9.63
CA SER A 202 9.96 3.21 -8.22
C SER A 202 8.65 2.43 -8.02
N THR A 203 8.75 1.17 -7.61
CA THR A 203 7.59 0.33 -7.31
C THR A 203 7.09 0.53 -5.88
N ILE A 204 7.93 1.02 -4.97
CA ILE A 204 7.51 1.42 -3.62
C ILE A 204 7.18 2.92 -3.63
N ASN A 205 5.96 3.25 -4.03
CA ASN A 205 5.54 4.64 -4.27
C ASN A 205 4.18 4.97 -3.65
N PHE A 206 4.18 5.56 -2.47
CA PHE A 206 2.99 6.03 -1.76
C PHE A 206 2.74 7.54 -1.94
N SER A 207 3.45 8.23 -2.84
CA SER A 207 3.33 9.68 -3.05
C SER A 207 1.90 10.14 -3.39
N ALA A 208 1.08 9.31 -4.04
CA ALA A 208 -0.31 9.64 -4.34
C ALA A 208 -1.20 9.83 -3.08
N LEU A 209 -0.70 9.43 -1.91
CA LEU A 209 -1.35 9.62 -0.62
C LEU A 209 -1.04 10.98 0.03
N ASP A 210 -0.48 11.93 -0.72
CA ASP A 210 -0.08 13.29 -0.29
C ASP A 210 -1.19 14.10 0.40
N THR A 211 -2.45 13.87 0.05
CA THR A 211 -3.58 14.60 0.64
C THR A 211 -3.53 14.55 2.17
N PRO A 212 -3.81 15.67 2.85
CA PRO A 212 -3.73 15.75 4.30
C PRO A 212 -4.56 14.67 5.00
N LEU A 213 -4.05 14.13 6.10
CA LEU A 213 -4.74 13.10 6.90
C LEU A 213 -6.13 13.53 7.39
N SER A 214 -6.34 14.83 7.62
CA SER A 214 -7.66 15.41 7.95
C SER A 214 -8.71 15.27 6.84
N GLN A 215 -8.31 14.96 5.62
CA GLN A 215 -9.20 14.70 4.49
C GLN A 215 -9.43 13.20 4.23
N TRP A 216 -8.73 12.33 4.97
CA TRP A 216 -8.94 10.88 4.86
C TRP A 216 -10.23 10.47 5.57
N ALA A 217 -10.79 9.33 5.17
CA ALA A 217 -11.93 8.78 5.86
C ALA A 217 -11.52 8.38 7.28
N ARG A 218 -12.28 8.82 8.28
CA ARG A 218 -12.00 8.60 9.70
C ARG A 218 -13.10 7.76 10.33
N SER A 219 -12.72 6.72 11.05
CA SER A 219 -13.64 5.90 11.86
C SER A 219 -13.12 5.75 13.28
N TYR A 220 -14.01 5.78 14.27
CA TYR A 220 -13.68 5.50 15.67
C TYR A 220 -14.46 4.27 16.13
N ASN A 221 -13.75 3.30 16.70
CA ASN A 221 -14.34 2.11 17.31
C ASN A 221 -14.27 2.25 18.84
N PRO A 222 -15.40 2.46 19.54
CA PRO A 222 -15.44 2.57 21.00
C PRO A 222 -15.07 1.28 21.73
N SER A 223 -15.31 0.11 21.13
CA SER A 223 -15.06 -1.19 21.79
C SER A 223 -13.57 -1.48 21.95
N THR A 224 -12.77 -1.09 20.95
CA THR A 224 -11.31 -1.21 20.96
C THR A 224 -10.61 0.08 21.37
N ASN A 225 -11.38 1.17 21.56
CA ASN A 225 -10.87 2.53 21.77
C ASN A 225 -9.80 2.89 20.73
N THR A 226 -10.11 2.75 19.45
CA THR A 226 -9.17 3.03 18.35
C THR A 226 -9.79 3.92 17.28
N THR A 227 -8.99 4.83 16.74
CA THR A 227 -9.35 5.61 15.56
C THR A 227 -8.56 5.11 14.35
N THR A 228 -9.22 4.91 13.22
CA THR A 228 -8.58 4.56 11.95
C THR A 228 -8.83 5.65 10.92
N PHE A 229 -7.76 6.12 10.29
CA PHE A 229 -7.79 6.95 9.09
C PHE A 229 -7.48 6.08 7.87
N SER A 230 -8.25 6.22 6.78
CA SER A 230 -8.06 5.42 5.58
C SER A 230 -8.26 6.21 4.30
N LYS A 231 -7.46 5.92 3.28
CA LYS A 231 -7.61 6.44 1.93
C LYS A 231 -7.29 5.33 0.92
N THR A 232 -8.12 5.22 -0.10
CA THR A 232 -7.92 4.31 -1.24
C THR A 232 -8.01 5.12 -2.51
N LEU A 233 -7.08 4.89 -3.44
CA LEU A 233 -7.09 5.50 -4.75
C LEU A 233 -7.37 4.44 -5.82
N SER A 234 -8.04 4.85 -6.89
CA SER A 234 -8.31 3.99 -8.04
C SER A 234 -7.03 3.72 -8.85
N SER A 235 -6.96 2.54 -9.45
CA SER A 235 -5.84 2.08 -10.29
C SER A 235 -5.33 3.12 -11.29
N THR A 236 -4.01 3.23 -11.40
CA THR A 236 -3.35 4.00 -12.46
C THR A 236 -2.22 3.17 -13.07
N PHE A 237 -2.00 3.30 -14.38
CA PHE A 237 -0.78 2.77 -15.01
C PHE A 237 0.40 3.66 -14.64
N LEU A 238 1.42 3.08 -14.02
CA LEU A 238 2.73 3.72 -13.86
C LEU A 238 3.44 3.82 -15.21
N TYR A 239 3.20 2.84 -16.08
CA TYR A 239 3.83 2.77 -17.39
C TYR A 239 2.98 2.01 -18.39
N ARG A 240 3.00 2.46 -19.65
CA ARG A 240 2.54 1.67 -20.79
C ARG A 240 3.27 2.12 -22.05
N GLU A 241 3.84 1.15 -22.76
CA GLU A 241 4.50 1.36 -24.04
C GLU A 241 4.16 0.24 -25.01
N GLU A 242 4.20 0.57 -26.30
CA GLU A 242 3.97 -0.36 -27.39
C GLU A 242 5.14 -0.26 -28.37
N ALA A 243 5.67 -1.40 -28.80
CA ALA A 243 6.74 -1.49 -29.79
C ALA A 243 6.29 -2.36 -30.97
N SER A 244 6.72 -2.02 -32.17
CA SER A 244 6.47 -2.84 -33.36
C SER A 244 7.80 -3.37 -33.90
N VAL A 245 7.96 -4.69 -33.92
CA VAL A 245 9.18 -5.36 -34.39
C VAL A 245 8.77 -6.29 -35.51
N ASN A 246 9.33 -6.12 -36.71
CA ASN A 246 9.00 -6.92 -37.90
C ASN A 246 7.49 -6.95 -38.24
N GLY A 247 6.75 -5.87 -37.95
CA GLY A 247 5.31 -5.77 -38.21
C GLY A 247 4.43 -6.46 -37.15
N GLU A 248 5.04 -7.03 -36.12
CA GLU A 248 4.39 -7.61 -34.95
C GLU A 248 4.36 -6.60 -33.81
N ASN A 249 3.24 -6.51 -33.09
CA ASN A 249 3.06 -5.54 -32.01
C ASN A 249 3.25 -6.18 -30.64
N TYR A 250 4.00 -5.48 -29.80
CA TYR A 250 4.38 -5.86 -28.46
C TYR A 250 3.96 -4.75 -27.50
N THR A 251 3.46 -5.08 -26.32
CA THR A 251 3.12 -4.05 -25.33
C THR A 251 3.66 -4.41 -23.95
N VAL A 252 4.16 -3.42 -23.23
CA VAL A 252 4.55 -3.55 -21.82
C VAL A 252 3.71 -2.57 -21.02
N SER A 253 3.16 -3.03 -19.91
CA SER A 253 2.46 -2.16 -18.95
C SER A 253 2.82 -2.49 -17.52
N LEU A 254 2.81 -1.45 -16.69
CA LEU A 254 3.05 -1.49 -15.24
C LEU A 254 1.90 -0.78 -14.55
N SER A 255 1.22 -1.44 -13.62
CA SER A 255 0.10 -0.87 -12.87
C SER A 255 0.38 -0.81 -11.36
N TYR A 256 -0.28 0.13 -10.69
CA TYR A 256 -0.15 0.38 -9.26
C TYR A 256 -1.42 1.01 -8.65
N ASP A 257 -1.83 0.48 -7.49
CA ASP A 257 -3.10 0.82 -6.83
C ASP A 257 -2.87 1.11 -5.34
N PRO A 258 -2.52 2.36 -4.96
CA PRO A 258 -2.18 2.70 -3.59
C PRO A 258 -3.40 2.82 -2.69
N SER A 259 -3.27 2.31 -1.48
CA SER A 259 -4.18 2.52 -0.37
C SER A 259 -3.41 2.63 0.93
N SER A 260 -4.01 3.24 1.94
CA SER A 260 -3.39 3.34 3.26
C SER A 260 -4.40 3.33 4.38
N SER A 261 -3.96 2.82 5.53
CA SER A 261 -4.66 2.85 6.80
C SER A 261 -3.70 3.21 7.93
N ILE A 262 -4.13 4.12 8.80
CA ILE A 262 -3.38 4.52 10.00
C ILE A 262 -4.31 4.33 11.19
N THR A 263 -3.98 3.38 12.07
CA THR A 263 -4.76 3.06 13.27
C THR A 263 -4.02 3.51 14.51
N LEU A 264 -4.71 4.28 15.35
CA LEU A 264 -4.20 4.83 16.59
C LEU A 264 -5.09 4.44 17.78
N PRO A 265 -4.51 4.25 18.98
CA PRO A 265 -5.29 4.16 20.21
C PRO A 265 -5.88 5.53 20.59
N GLY A 266 -7.08 5.50 21.16
CA GLY A 266 -7.84 6.67 21.58
C GLY A 266 -8.74 7.26 20.50
N TYR A 267 -9.47 8.31 20.89
CA TYR A 267 -10.22 9.15 19.96
C TYR A 267 -9.29 10.20 19.38
N ALA A 268 -8.90 10.03 18.12
CA ALA A 268 -7.90 10.85 17.47
C ALA A 268 -8.55 11.76 16.42
N VAL A 269 -8.20 13.03 16.36
CA VAL A 269 -8.69 13.99 15.36
C VAL A 269 -7.49 14.54 14.59
N ALA A 270 -7.62 14.66 13.27
CA ALA A 270 -6.55 15.16 12.41
C ALA A 270 -6.77 16.64 12.05
N ASN A 271 -5.68 17.40 12.04
CA ASN A 271 -5.59 18.75 11.48
C ASN A 271 -4.38 18.78 10.53
N GLY A 272 -4.63 18.80 9.22
CA GLY A 272 -3.57 18.55 8.24
C GLY A 272 -3.06 17.10 8.35
N ASN A 273 -1.74 16.94 8.49
CA ASN A 273 -1.09 15.65 8.76
C ASN A 273 -0.86 15.37 10.25
N THR A 274 -1.16 16.34 11.11
CA THR A 274 -1.01 16.20 12.55
C THR A 274 -2.26 15.58 13.15
N VAL A 275 -2.08 14.62 14.05
CA VAL A 275 -3.16 13.98 14.81
C VAL A 275 -3.03 14.33 16.28
N ILE A 276 -4.16 14.67 16.89
CA ILE A 276 -4.27 14.92 18.32
C ILE A 276 -5.16 13.82 18.90
N VAL A 277 -4.67 13.13 19.94
CA VAL A 277 -5.49 12.18 20.70
C VAL A 277 -6.21 12.95 21.81
N GLU A 278 -7.53 12.93 21.77
CA GLU A 278 -8.43 13.66 22.66
C GLU A 278 -9.34 12.69 23.43
N GLN A 279 -10.13 13.22 24.36
CA GLN A 279 -11.22 12.45 24.96
C GLN A 279 -12.31 12.20 23.91
N ALA A 280 -12.81 10.97 23.87
CA ALA A 280 -13.93 10.64 23.01
C ALA A 280 -15.15 11.51 23.39
N PRO A 281 -15.90 12.05 22.41
CA PRO A 281 -17.17 12.68 22.68
C PRO A 281 -18.06 11.69 23.46
N PRO A 282 -18.89 12.17 24.40
CA PRO A 282 -19.84 11.31 25.08
C PRO A 282 -20.68 10.56 24.05
N GLY A 283 -20.45 9.25 23.91
CA GLY A 283 -21.20 8.42 22.98
C GLY A 283 -22.67 8.42 23.35
N THR A 284 -23.56 8.19 22.38
CA THR A 284 -25.01 8.04 22.60
C THR A 284 -25.37 7.00 23.67
N ALA A 285 -24.46 6.07 24.00
CA ALA A 285 -24.59 5.15 25.14
C ALA A 285 -24.50 5.83 26.52
N GLN A 286 -23.78 6.94 26.67
CA GLN A 286 -23.75 7.74 27.90
C GLN A 286 -25.00 8.61 28.05
N ARG A 287 -25.66 8.99 26.95
CA ARG A 287 -26.98 9.65 27.02
C ARG A 287 -28.06 8.68 27.50
N SER A 288 -28.02 7.40 27.11
CA SER A 288 -28.98 6.43 27.62
C SER A 288 -28.76 6.09 29.10
N THR A 289 -27.52 6.01 29.61
CA THR A 289 -27.29 5.83 31.06
C THR A 289 -27.72 7.06 31.87
N ALA A 290 -27.46 8.27 31.39
CA ALA A 290 -27.89 9.51 32.06
C ALA A 290 -29.42 9.68 32.07
N ILE A 291 -30.11 9.31 30.98
CA ILE A 291 -31.57 9.37 30.91
C ILE A 291 -32.22 8.28 31.79
N ILE A 292 -31.69 7.06 31.80
CA ILE A 292 -32.22 5.96 32.64
C ILE A 292 -32.06 6.28 34.13
N VAL A 293 -30.92 6.83 34.56
CA VAL A 293 -30.71 7.25 35.96
C VAL A 293 -31.65 8.40 36.33
N SER A 294 -31.87 9.37 35.43
CA SER A 294 -32.78 10.50 35.68
C SER A 294 -34.24 10.06 35.81
N VAL A 295 -34.71 9.14 34.95
CA VAL A 295 -36.07 8.59 35.01
C VAL A 295 -36.27 7.71 36.25
N ALA A 296 -35.28 6.91 36.63
CA ALA A 296 -35.34 6.09 37.84
C ALA A 296 -35.43 6.95 39.12
N VAL A 297 -34.66 8.05 39.21
CA VAL A 297 -34.71 8.97 40.36
C VAL A 297 -36.05 9.70 40.42
N ILE A 298 -36.60 10.16 39.29
CA ILE A 298 -37.93 10.78 39.24
C ILE A 298 -39.02 9.78 39.65
N ALA A 299 -38.95 8.53 39.17
CA ALA A 299 -39.91 7.50 39.53
C ALA A 299 -39.86 7.16 41.04
N ILE A 300 -38.66 7.07 41.62
CA ILE A 300 -38.50 6.85 43.07
C ILE A 300 -39.06 8.02 43.87
N VAL A 301 -38.80 9.26 43.46
CA VAL A 301 -39.33 10.47 44.13
C VAL A 301 -40.85 10.53 44.03
N VAL A 302 -41.44 10.21 42.88
CA VAL A 302 -42.90 10.18 42.69
C VAL A 302 -43.54 9.07 43.52
N VAL A 303 -42.97 7.86 43.55
CA VAL A 303 -43.48 6.76 44.38
C VAL A 303 -43.38 7.08 45.88
N ALA A 304 -42.25 7.64 46.32
CA ALA A 304 -42.06 8.05 47.72
C ALA A 304 -43.06 9.15 48.13
N SER A 305 -43.33 10.13 47.27
CA SER A 305 -44.28 11.22 47.56
C SER A 305 -45.74 10.77 47.53
N VAL A 306 -46.10 9.77 46.72
CA VAL A 306 -47.43 9.13 46.75
C VAL A 306 -47.62 8.27 48.00
N LEU A 307 -46.60 7.51 48.41
CA LEU A 307 -46.65 6.70 49.64
C LEU A 307 -46.73 7.56 50.90
N LEU A 308 -45.97 8.67 50.95
CA LEU A 308 -46.05 9.63 52.05
C LEU A 308 -47.42 10.29 52.15
N ARG A 309 -48.04 10.68 51.02
CA ARG A 309 -49.41 11.24 51.00
C ARG A 309 -50.49 10.27 51.46
N ARG A 310 -50.27 8.96 51.27
CA ARG A 310 -51.24 7.92 51.64
C ARG A 310 -51.19 7.56 53.13
N ASN A 311 -50.06 7.77 53.80
CA ASN A 311 -49.90 7.55 55.24
C ASN A 311 -50.27 8.77 56.12
N THR A 312 -50.58 9.92 55.51
CA THR A 312 -50.99 11.15 56.21
C THR A 312 -52.48 11.49 56.03
N ARG A 313 -53.30 10.54 55.59
CA ARG A 313 -54.77 10.57 55.67
C ARG A 313 -55.23 9.38 56.50
#